data_AF-A0A126QEM2-F1
#
_entry.id   AF-A0A126QEM2-F1
#
_cell.length_a   1.000
_cell.length_b   1.000
_cell.length_c   1.000
_cell.angle_alpha   90.00
_cell.angle_beta   90.00
_cell.angle_gamma   90.00
#
_symmetry.space_group_name_H-M   'P 1'
#
loop_
_entity.id
_entity.type
_entity.pdbx_description
1 polymer ?
#
loop_
_entity_poly.entity_id
_entity_poly.type
_entity_poly.pdbx_seq_one_letter_code
_entity_poly.pdbx_strand_id
1 'polypeptide(L)'
;CPGHFGHIELSRAVYHVGFLNKVKKICESICVLCGKLKQSPHLDPRLAEAVRFIRDPKKRLAVVHSLVKTRNVCEMDQPEEEGQQLPEGEEPPKGHGGCGHVQPQIRKEGLKLFMVYGKGKDEDGNMMQPDRKVLTATMAHTLFRKMSEEDLSILGLSSTEAHPAWMILTCLPVPPPPVRPSISVDGGAMRGEDDLTYKLAEIIRANMSLRKFEEEGAPAHVVAEFETLLQWHIATYMDN
;
A
#
# COMPACT_ATOMS: atom_id res chain seq x y z
N CYS A 1 5.96 36.09 9.28
CA CYS A 1 6.40 34.78 9.80
C CYS A 1 5.85 33.70 8.87
N PRO A 2 6.68 32.80 8.30
CA PRO A 2 6.22 31.78 7.34
C PRO A 2 5.32 30.70 7.95
N GLY A 3 5.29 30.59 9.29
CA GLY A 3 4.55 29.55 10.00
C GLY A 3 5.31 28.23 10.08
N HIS A 4 4.93 27.37 11.02
CA HIS A 4 5.56 26.07 11.26
C HIS A 4 4.54 24.95 11.06
N PHE A 5 4.93 23.89 10.35
CA PHE A 5 4.10 22.71 10.18
C PHE A 5 3.95 21.97 11.51
N GLY A 6 2.72 21.53 11.79
CA GLY A 6 2.44 20.55 12.84
C GLY A 6 2.32 19.15 12.26
N HIS A 7 2.01 18.18 13.11
CA HIS A 7 1.71 16.83 12.69
C HIS A 7 0.63 16.21 13.58
N ILE A 8 -0.13 15.26 13.02
CA ILE A 8 -1.10 14.43 13.74
C ILE A 8 -0.70 12.98 13.56
N GLU A 9 -0.42 12.28 14.66
CA GLU A 9 -0.22 10.83 14.65
C GLU A 9 -1.55 10.11 14.49
N LEU A 10 -1.66 9.28 13.46
CA LEU A 10 -2.87 8.53 13.19
C LEU A 10 -2.89 7.23 14.02
N SER A 11 -4.03 6.90 14.61
CA SER A 11 -4.23 5.66 15.38
C SER A 11 -4.13 4.42 14.51
N ARG A 12 -4.59 4.51 13.26
CA ARG A 12 -4.37 3.51 12.20
C ARG A 12 -3.79 4.16 10.96
N ALA A 13 -3.02 3.38 10.20
CA ALA A 13 -2.52 3.85 8.91
C ALA A 13 -3.68 4.05 7.93
N VAL A 14 -3.58 5.04 7.06
CA VAL A 14 -4.63 5.45 6.12
C VAL A 14 -4.05 5.55 4.71
N TYR A 15 -4.80 5.13 3.69
CA TYR A 15 -4.37 5.32 2.31
C TYR A 15 -4.45 6.79 1.91
N HIS A 16 -3.37 7.31 1.32
CA HIS A 16 -3.43 8.59 0.65
C HIS A 16 -4.23 8.47 -0.65
N VAL A 17 -5.28 9.29 -0.82
CA VAL A 17 -6.23 9.19 -1.94
C VAL A 17 -5.55 9.27 -3.31
N GLY A 18 -4.62 10.21 -3.48
CA GLY A 18 -3.84 10.37 -4.72
C GLY A 18 -2.93 9.18 -5.10
N PHE A 19 -2.61 8.29 -4.15
CA PHE A 19 -1.71 7.15 -4.40
C PHE A 19 -2.41 5.80 -4.41
N LEU A 20 -3.72 5.74 -4.10
CA LEU A 20 -4.45 4.47 -3.95
C LEU A 20 -4.32 3.53 -5.17
N ASN A 21 -4.34 4.08 -6.38
CA ASN A 21 -4.16 3.30 -7.61
C ASN A 21 -2.72 2.78 -7.77
N LYS A 22 -1.72 3.53 -7.29
CA LYS A 22 -0.30 3.14 -7.33
C LYS A 22 -0.02 2.07 -6.28
N VAL A 23 -0.52 2.26 -5.07
CA VAL A 23 -0.52 1.25 -3.99
C VAL A 23 -1.09 -0.07 -4.49
N LYS A 24 -2.27 -0.05 -5.12
CA LYS A 24 -2.88 -1.24 -5.73
C LYS A 24 -1.93 -1.94 -6.70
N LYS A 25 -1.33 -1.20 -7.65
CA LYS A 25 -0.41 -1.78 -8.64
C LYS A 25 0.83 -2.40 -7.99
N ILE A 26 1.38 -1.77 -6.95
CA ILE A 26 2.55 -2.31 -6.23
C ILE A 26 2.14 -3.59 -5.48
N CYS A 27 1.00 -3.59 -4.77
CA CYS A 27 0.46 -4.79 -4.13
C CYS A 27 0.16 -5.94 -5.11
N GLU A 28 -0.24 -5.64 -6.34
CA GLU A 28 -0.39 -6.66 -7.40
C GLU A 28 0.94 -7.22 -7.91
N SER A 29 2.03 -6.45 -7.74
CA SER A 29 3.36 -6.80 -8.22
C SER A 29 4.20 -7.58 -7.21
N ILE A 30 3.91 -7.46 -5.91
CA ILE A 30 4.63 -8.11 -4.83
C ILE A 30 3.82 -9.25 -4.18
N CYS A 31 4.51 -10.13 -3.48
CA CYS A 31 3.90 -11.15 -2.64
C CYS A 31 3.20 -10.49 -1.44
N VAL A 32 1.91 -10.75 -1.26
CA VAL A 32 1.11 -10.20 -0.13
C VAL A 32 1.46 -10.77 1.25
N LEU A 33 2.47 -11.65 1.34
CA LEU A 33 2.96 -12.22 2.59
C LEU A 33 4.39 -11.78 2.91
N CYS A 34 5.34 -12.08 2.01
CA CYS A 34 6.75 -11.79 2.22
C CYS A 34 7.21 -10.44 1.66
N GLY A 35 6.42 -9.77 0.82
CA GLY A 35 6.77 -8.47 0.23
C GLY A 35 7.72 -8.53 -0.97
N LYS A 36 8.23 -9.72 -1.33
CA LYS A 36 9.11 -9.92 -2.48
C LYS A 36 8.39 -9.66 -3.80
N LEU A 37 9.05 -9.08 -4.81
CA LEU A 37 8.51 -8.99 -6.16
C LEU A 37 8.10 -10.38 -6.67
N LYS A 38 6.97 -10.53 -7.37
CA LYS A 38 6.46 -11.85 -7.80
C LYS A 38 7.24 -12.53 -8.93
N GLN A 39 8.18 -11.81 -9.55
CA GLN A 39 9.05 -12.36 -10.58
C GLN A 39 10.37 -11.62 -10.58
N SER A 40 11.45 -12.32 -10.88
CA SER A 40 12.79 -11.75 -10.88
C SER A 40 13.33 -11.55 -12.32
N PRO A 41 14.12 -10.48 -12.58
CA PRO A 41 14.68 -10.22 -13.91
C PRO A 41 15.54 -11.36 -14.46
N HIS A 42 16.21 -12.14 -13.61
CA HIS A 42 17.02 -13.28 -14.06
C HIS A 42 16.20 -14.45 -14.62
N LEU A 43 14.91 -14.54 -14.28
CA LEU A 43 14.01 -15.62 -14.74
C LEU A 43 13.10 -15.19 -15.91
N ASP A 44 12.90 -13.89 -16.15
CA ASP A 44 12.10 -13.38 -17.26
C ASP A 44 12.90 -12.35 -18.08
N PRO A 45 13.39 -12.72 -19.29
CA PRO A 45 14.13 -11.81 -20.15
C PRO A 45 13.38 -10.50 -20.47
N ARG A 46 12.05 -10.54 -20.55
CA ARG A 46 11.24 -9.34 -20.83
C ARG A 46 11.27 -8.37 -19.64
N LEU A 47 11.34 -8.92 -18.42
CA LEU A 47 11.50 -8.11 -17.21
C LEU A 47 12.93 -7.53 -17.14
N ALA A 48 13.96 -8.31 -17.49
CA ALA A 48 15.33 -7.82 -17.59
C ALA A 48 15.47 -6.66 -18.60
N GLU A 49 14.87 -6.80 -19.79
CA GLU A 49 14.83 -5.75 -20.80
C GLU A 49 14.10 -4.51 -20.30
N ALA A 50 12.95 -4.67 -19.63
CA ALA A 50 12.20 -3.56 -19.06
C ALA A 50 13.04 -2.77 -18.04
N VAL A 51 13.75 -3.46 -17.15
CA VAL A 51 14.65 -2.82 -16.17
C VAL A 51 15.83 -2.12 -16.84
N ARG A 52 16.43 -2.74 -17.86
CA ARG A 52 17.61 -2.23 -18.55
C ARG A 52 17.32 -1.02 -19.43
N PHE A 53 16.23 -1.05 -20.20
CA PHE A 53 15.98 -0.07 -21.26
C PHE A 53 14.98 1.02 -20.87
N ILE A 54 14.04 0.75 -19.95
CA ILE A 54 13.04 1.75 -19.55
C ILE A 54 13.61 2.61 -18.42
N ARG A 55 14.10 3.80 -18.76
CA ARG A 55 14.64 4.75 -17.77
C ARG A 55 13.58 5.52 -16.99
N ASP A 56 12.42 5.77 -17.61
CA ASP A 56 11.32 6.48 -16.96
C ASP A 56 10.66 5.60 -15.86
N PRO A 57 10.69 6.00 -14.58
CA PRO A 57 10.23 5.16 -13.48
C PRO A 57 8.73 4.85 -13.54
N LYS A 58 7.92 5.81 -14.01
CA LYS A 58 6.45 5.64 -14.11
C LYS A 58 6.08 4.63 -15.19
N LYS A 59 6.75 4.69 -16.35
CA LYS A 59 6.60 3.71 -17.42
C LYS A 59 7.14 2.35 -17.00
N ARG A 60 8.29 2.31 -16.30
CA ARG A 60 8.87 1.05 -15.78
C ARG A 60 7.89 0.35 -14.87
N LEU A 61 7.33 1.03 -13.87
CA LEU A 61 6.32 0.45 -12.97
C LEU A 61 5.13 -0.13 -13.74
N ALA A 62 4.63 0.58 -14.76
CA ALA A 62 3.49 0.11 -15.54
C ALA A 62 3.81 -1.17 -16.34
N VAL A 63 4.99 -1.23 -16.95
CA VAL A 63 5.43 -2.41 -17.72
C VAL A 63 5.72 -3.58 -16.80
N VAL A 64 6.49 -3.38 -15.73
CA VAL A 64 6.80 -4.42 -14.74
C VAL A 64 5.51 -4.99 -14.15
N HIS A 65 4.59 -4.14 -13.69
CA HIS A 65 3.27 -4.55 -13.20
C HIS A 65 2.52 -5.41 -14.22
N SER A 66 2.54 -5.04 -15.50
CA SER A 66 1.86 -5.79 -16.55
C SER A 66 2.40 -7.22 -16.74
N LEU A 67 3.70 -7.42 -16.52
CA LEU A 67 4.39 -8.70 -16.64
C LEU A 67 4.14 -9.61 -15.43
N VAL A 68 4.03 -9.03 -14.22
CA VAL A 68 4.00 -9.81 -12.98
C VAL A 68 2.60 -9.99 -12.36
N LYS A 69 1.63 -9.13 -12.67
CA LYS A 69 0.29 -9.14 -12.03
C LYS A 69 -0.48 -10.45 -12.20
N THR A 70 -0.18 -11.22 -13.24
CA THR A 70 -0.85 -12.49 -13.56
C THR A 70 -0.34 -13.65 -12.70
N ARG A 71 0.80 -13.48 -12.01
CA ARG A 71 1.35 -14.47 -11.09
C ARG A 71 0.46 -14.61 -9.87
N ASN A 72 -0.05 -15.83 -9.69
CA ASN A 72 -0.99 -16.23 -8.65
C ASN A 72 -0.34 -17.05 -7.54
N VAL A 73 0.99 -17.28 -7.58
CA VAL A 73 1.77 -17.96 -6.54
C VAL A 73 3.14 -17.28 -6.44
N CYS A 74 3.67 -17.16 -5.22
CA CYS A 74 5.04 -16.70 -4.97
C CYS A 74 6.00 -17.90 -5.06
N GLU A 75 6.65 -18.10 -6.21
CA GLU A 75 7.43 -19.30 -6.53
C GLU A 75 8.58 -19.52 -5.54
N MET A 76 8.66 -20.71 -4.95
CA MET A 76 9.80 -21.10 -4.10
C MET A 76 10.96 -21.58 -4.96
N ASP A 77 12.15 -21.54 -4.39
CA ASP A 77 13.30 -22.20 -5.01
C ASP A 77 13.09 -23.71 -5.01
N GLN A 78 13.48 -24.36 -6.11
CA GLN A 78 13.55 -25.81 -6.12
C GLN A 78 14.69 -26.24 -5.20
N PRO A 79 14.48 -27.22 -4.31
CA PRO A 79 15.59 -27.82 -3.59
C PRO A 79 16.58 -28.40 -4.61
N GLU A 80 17.88 -28.20 -4.37
CA GLU A 80 18.93 -28.81 -5.18
C GLU A 80 18.72 -30.34 -5.17
N GLU A 81 18.57 -30.96 -6.35
CA GLU A 81 18.48 -32.42 -6.43
C GLU A 81 19.83 -33.00 -5.99
N GLU A 82 19.83 -33.85 -4.95
CA GLU A 82 21.01 -34.60 -4.51
C GLU A 82 21.57 -35.43 -5.69
N GLY A 83 22.62 -34.93 -6.34
CA GLY A 83 23.30 -35.63 -7.43
C GLY A 83 23.57 -34.84 -8.71
N GLN A 84 23.10 -33.59 -8.85
CA GLN A 84 23.52 -32.73 -9.97
C GLN A 84 24.95 -32.23 -9.75
N GLN A 85 25.92 -32.93 -10.35
CA GLN A 85 27.28 -32.41 -10.51
C GLN A 85 27.25 -31.23 -11.48
N LEU A 86 27.22 -30.02 -10.92
CA LEU A 86 27.47 -28.80 -11.67
C LEU A 86 28.88 -28.89 -12.30
N PRO A 87 29.06 -28.44 -13.55
CA PRO A 87 30.38 -28.30 -14.16
C PRO A 87 31.29 -27.49 -13.23
N GLU A 88 32.56 -27.89 -13.12
CA GLU A 88 33.54 -27.27 -12.24
C GLU A 88 33.68 -25.76 -12.57
N GLY A 89 33.10 -24.89 -11.74
CA GLY A 89 33.12 -23.43 -11.91
C GLY A 89 31.77 -22.75 -12.21
N GLU A 90 30.67 -23.49 -12.39
CA GLU A 90 29.33 -22.91 -12.57
C GLU A 90 28.52 -22.88 -11.25
N GLU A 91 28.05 -21.70 -10.84
CA GLU A 91 27.10 -21.56 -9.72
C GLU A 91 25.73 -22.14 -10.10
N PRO A 92 24.99 -22.74 -9.14
CA PRO A 92 23.63 -23.21 -9.40
C PRO A 92 22.73 -22.07 -9.89
N PRO A 93 21.77 -22.34 -10.79
CA PRO A 93 20.86 -21.32 -11.29
C PRO A 93 20.07 -20.72 -10.13
N LYS A 94 20.21 -19.41 -9.92
CA LYS A 94 19.50 -18.69 -8.86
C LYS A 94 17.99 -18.80 -9.09
N GLY A 95 17.26 -19.37 -8.14
CA GLY A 95 15.81 -19.43 -8.18
C GLY A 95 15.16 -18.09 -7.84
N HIS A 96 13.83 -18.07 -7.74
CA HIS A 96 13.06 -16.85 -7.43
C HIS A 96 13.21 -16.43 -5.95
N GLY A 97 13.29 -17.38 -5.02
CA GLY A 97 13.41 -17.21 -3.57
C GLY A 97 12.15 -16.69 -2.91
N GLY A 98 10.98 -17.12 -3.39
CA GLY A 98 9.67 -16.81 -2.82
C GLY A 98 9.27 -17.74 -1.67
N CYS A 99 8.04 -17.57 -1.17
CA CYS A 99 7.54 -18.26 0.03
C CYS A 99 6.40 -19.28 -0.21
N GLY A 100 6.01 -19.51 -1.47
CA GLY A 100 4.94 -20.45 -1.84
C GLY A 100 3.53 -19.89 -1.66
N HIS A 101 3.36 -18.69 -1.11
CA HIS A 101 2.03 -18.13 -0.82
C HIS A 101 1.23 -17.88 -2.12
N VAL A 102 -0.02 -18.35 -2.13
CA VAL A 102 -1.00 -18.07 -3.20
C VAL A 102 -1.34 -16.58 -3.18
N GLN A 103 -1.31 -15.95 -4.35
CA GLN A 103 -1.48 -14.51 -4.50
C GLN A 103 -2.93 -14.16 -4.87
N PRO A 104 -3.58 -13.24 -4.12
CA PRO A 104 -4.93 -12.82 -4.41
C PRO A 104 -5.01 -11.87 -5.61
N GLN A 105 -6.20 -11.71 -6.14
CA GLN A 105 -6.54 -10.61 -7.04
C GLN A 105 -6.89 -9.38 -6.21
N ILE A 106 -6.18 -8.26 -6.41
CA ILE A 106 -6.45 -7.02 -5.69
C ILE A 106 -7.55 -6.24 -6.40
N ARG A 107 -8.66 -6.00 -5.70
CA ARG A 107 -9.81 -5.21 -6.20
C ARG A 107 -9.90 -3.90 -5.43
N LYS A 108 -10.28 -2.82 -6.12
CA LYS A 108 -10.54 -1.51 -5.53
C LYS A 108 -12.03 -1.25 -5.57
N GLU A 109 -12.61 -0.87 -4.45
CA GLU A 109 -13.99 -0.39 -4.35
C GLU A 109 -13.99 0.87 -3.48
N GLY A 110 -14.29 2.02 -4.11
CA GLY A 110 -14.14 3.33 -3.45
C GLY A 110 -12.73 3.55 -2.91
N LEU A 111 -12.64 3.82 -1.60
CA LEU A 111 -11.39 4.04 -0.87
C LEU A 111 -10.77 2.76 -0.27
N LYS A 112 -11.37 1.58 -0.52
CA LYS A 112 -10.92 0.30 0.04
C LYS A 112 -10.25 -0.56 -1.04
N LEU A 113 -9.23 -1.31 -0.60
CA LEU A 113 -8.64 -2.39 -1.37
C LEU A 113 -9.04 -3.74 -0.76
N PHE A 114 -9.26 -4.73 -1.61
CA PHE A 114 -9.66 -6.08 -1.23
C PHE A 114 -8.73 -7.10 -1.87
N MET A 115 -8.30 -8.07 -1.08
CA MET A 115 -7.69 -9.32 -1.53
C MET A 115 -8.80 -10.33 -1.79
N VAL A 116 -8.87 -10.82 -3.02
CA VAL A 116 -9.84 -11.84 -3.43
C VAL A 116 -9.10 -13.11 -3.82
N TYR A 117 -9.30 -14.17 -3.04
CA TYR A 117 -8.73 -15.50 -3.30
C TYR A 117 -9.77 -16.39 -4.01
N GLY A 118 -9.32 -17.07 -5.06
CA GLY A 118 -10.10 -18.07 -5.77
C GLY A 118 -11.20 -17.53 -6.69
N LYS A 119 -11.29 -18.15 -7.87
CA LYS A 119 -12.55 -18.46 -8.55
C LYS A 119 -12.48 -19.96 -8.81
N GLY A 120 -12.79 -20.75 -7.80
CA GLY A 120 -12.79 -22.20 -7.88
C GLY A 120 -14.21 -22.74 -8.03
N LYS A 121 -14.32 -23.94 -8.57
CA LYS A 121 -15.45 -24.80 -8.28
C LYS A 121 -15.06 -25.72 -7.11
N ASP A 122 -15.97 -26.00 -6.19
CA ASP A 122 -15.76 -27.05 -5.19
C ASP A 122 -15.77 -28.44 -5.87
N GLU A 123 -15.51 -29.51 -5.10
CA GLU A 123 -15.49 -30.89 -5.59
C GLU A 123 -16.81 -31.30 -6.26
N ASP A 124 -17.92 -30.61 -5.91
CA ASP A 124 -19.26 -30.80 -6.44
C ASP A 124 -19.57 -29.93 -7.68
N GLY A 125 -18.62 -29.12 -8.14
CA GLY A 125 -18.78 -28.27 -9.33
C GLY A 125 -19.54 -26.96 -9.11
N ASN A 126 -19.94 -26.64 -7.87
CA ASN A 126 -20.56 -25.37 -7.49
C ASN A 126 -19.51 -24.27 -7.41
N MET A 127 -19.91 -23.02 -7.70
CA MET A 127 -19.01 -21.89 -7.56
C MET A 127 -18.73 -21.61 -6.08
N MET A 128 -17.49 -21.83 -5.66
CA MET A 128 -17.06 -21.46 -4.32
C MET A 128 -17.10 -19.94 -4.19
N GLN A 129 -17.72 -19.45 -3.11
CA GLN A 129 -17.70 -18.01 -2.83
C GLN A 129 -16.23 -17.58 -2.65
N PRO A 130 -15.79 -16.53 -3.35
CA PRO A 130 -14.41 -16.09 -3.25
C PRO A 130 -14.14 -15.56 -1.84
N ASP A 131 -13.03 -16.01 -1.21
CA ASP A 131 -12.60 -15.47 0.08
C ASP A 131 -12.13 -14.03 -0.15
N ARG A 132 -12.89 -13.10 0.41
CA ARG A 132 -12.72 -11.67 0.22
C ARG A 132 -12.31 -11.03 1.54
N LYS A 133 -11.06 -10.57 1.59
CA LYS A 133 -10.47 -9.90 2.76
C LYS A 133 -10.13 -8.45 2.43
N VAL A 134 -10.37 -7.54 3.36
CA VAL A 134 -9.93 -6.15 3.21
C VAL A 134 -8.40 -6.11 3.30
N LEU A 135 -7.75 -5.47 2.32
CA LEU A 135 -6.36 -5.08 2.46
C LEU A 135 -6.34 -3.73 3.18
N THR A 136 -6.06 -3.74 4.47
CA THR A 136 -5.98 -2.50 5.25
C THR A 136 -4.70 -1.73 4.89
N ALA A 137 -4.74 -0.41 5.08
CA ALA A 137 -3.56 0.44 4.88
C ALA A 137 -2.41 0.02 5.79
N THR A 138 -2.72 -0.42 7.02
CA THR A 138 -1.71 -0.96 7.96
C THR A 138 -1.01 -2.21 7.40
N MET A 139 -1.76 -3.14 6.79
CA MET A 139 -1.18 -4.33 6.16
C MET A 139 -0.29 -3.96 4.97
N ALA A 140 -0.77 -3.09 4.09
CA ALA A 140 -0.01 -2.64 2.93
C ALA A 140 1.29 -1.89 3.33
N HIS A 141 1.23 -1.07 4.39
CA HIS A 141 2.40 -0.37 4.93
C HIS A 141 3.46 -1.35 5.44
N THR A 142 3.04 -2.38 6.18
CA THR A 142 3.94 -3.44 6.65
C THR A 142 4.56 -4.22 5.48
N LEU A 143 3.78 -4.53 4.43
CA LEU A 143 4.30 -5.20 3.24
C LEU A 143 5.34 -4.35 2.50
N PHE A 144 5.06 -3.07 2.30
CA PHE A 144 5.99 -2.17 1.61
C PHE A 144 7.31 -1.99 2.36
N ARG A 145 7.31 -2.09 3.70
CA ARG A 145 8.54 -2.06 4.50
C ARG A 145 9.38 -3.35 4.41
N LYS A 146 8.80 -4.46 3.97
CA LYS A 146 9.53 -5.73 3.78
C LYS A 146 10.24 -5.81 2.41
N MET A 147 9.95 -4.88 1.50
CA MET A 147 10.54 -4.89 0.16
C MET A 147 12.04 -4.61 0.23
N SER A 148 12.83 -5.34 -0.56
CA SER A 148 14.26 -5.09 -0.70
C SER A 148 14.51 -3.88 -1.60
N GLU A 149 15.67 -3.24 -1.46
CA GLU A 149 16.07 -2.13 -2.34
C GLU A 149 16.17 -2.55 -3.80
N GLU A 150 16.56 -3.80 -4.05
CA GLU A 150 16.60 -4.40 -5.39
C GLU A 150 15.19 -4.46 -6.01
N ASP A 151 14.20 -4.97 -5.27
CA ASP A 151 12.80 -5.04 -5.74
C ASP A 151 12.23 -3.65 -6.00
N LEU A 152 12.58 -2.67 -5.15
CA LEU A 152 12.21 -1.27 -5.35
C LEU A 152 12.79 -0.72 -6.66
N SER A 153 14.08 -0.93 -6.89
CA SER A 153 14.77 -0.47 -8.11
C SER A 153 14.20 -1.10 -9.39
N ILE A 154 13.89 -2.40 -9.35
CA ILE A 154 13.25 -3.14 -10.44
C ILE A 154 11.89 -2.52 -10.79
N LEU A 155 11.08 -2.20 -9.78
CA LEU A 155 9.77 -1.55 -9.98
C LEU A 155 9.86 -0.09 -10.44
N GLY A 156 11.04 0.53 -10.39
CA GLY A 156 11.21 1.96 -10.64
C GLY A 156 10.79 2.81 -9.44
N LEU A 157 11.03 2.32 -8.23
CA LEU A 157 10.86 3.04 -6.97
C LEU A 157 12.25 3.30 -6.36
N SER A 158 12.31 4.20 -5.38
CA SER A 158 13.55 4.59 -4.70
C SER A 158 13.39 4.42 -3.19
N SER A 159 14.39 3.85 -2.49
CA SER A 159 14.35 3.73 -1.03
C SER A 159 14.54 5.08 -0.34
N THR A 160 15.23 6.02 -0.98
CA THR A 160 15.63 7.32 -0.40
C THR A 160 14.67 8.46 -0.74
N GLU A 161 14.03 8.42 -1.91
CA GLU A 161 13.22 9.56 -2.41
C GLU A 161 11.73 9.22 -2.54
N ALA A 162 11.39 7.95 -2.77
CA ALA A 162 10.04 7.55 -3.15
C ALA A 162 9.67 6.16 -2.64
N HIS A 163 9.91 5.91 -1.34
CA HIS A 163 9.64 4.60 -0.76
C HIS A 163 8.12 4.34 -0.74
N PRO A 164 7.63 3.16 -1.18
CA PRO A 164 6.20 2.90 -1.32
C PRO A 164 5.42 2.97 -0.01
N ALA A 165 6.06 2.67 1.12
CA ALA A 165 5.47 2.83 2.45
C ALA A 165 4.99 4.27 2.72
N TRP A 166 5.61 5.29 2.11
CA TRP A 166 5.24 6.70 2.29
C TRP A 166 3.98 7.11 1.51
N MET A 167 3.48 6.23 0.63
CA MET A 167 2.15 6.41 0.00
C MET A 167 1.01 6.14 0.98
N ILE A 168 1.33 5.63 2.18
CA ILE A 168 0.40 5.30 3.25
C ILE A 168 0.71 6.21 4.43
N LEU A 169 -0.31 6.91 4.90
CA LEU A 169 -0.21 7.92 5.94
C LEU A 169 -0.27 7.23 7.30
N THR A 170 0.80 7.34 8.08
CA THR A 170 0.81 7.05 9.52
C THR A 170 0.82 8.34 10.35
N CYS A 171 1.24 9.44 9.73
CA CYS A 171 1.32 10.77 10.31
C CYS A 171 0.83 11.77 9.26
N LEU A 172 -0.12 12.63 9.62
CA LEU A 172 -0.70 13.63 8.74
C LEU A 172 -0.04 15.00 9.02
N PRO A 173 0.60 15.65 8.03
CA PRO A 173 1.16 16.99 8.22
C PRO A 173 0.04 18.02 8.37
N VAL A 174 0.17 18.90 9.35
CA VAL A 174 -0.78 20.00 9.59
C VAL A 174 -0.21 21.30 9.05
N PRO A 175 -0.86 21.93 8.06
CA PRO A 175 -0.37 23.18 7.50
C PRO A 175 -0.45 24.33 8.50
N PRO A 176 0.48 25.29 8.44
CA PRO A 176 0.52 26.41 9.36
C PRO A 176 -0.62 27.42 9.06
N PRO A 177 -0.94 28.33 10.01
CA PRO A 177 -2.02 29.32 9.85
C PRO A 177 -1.98 30.16 8.55
N PRO A 178 -0.82 30.54 7.98
CA PRO A 178 -0.80 31.25 6.69
C PRO A 178 -1.42 30.46 5.52
N VAL A 179 -1.49 29.13 5.61
CA VAL A 179 -2.13 28.26 4.60
C VAL A 179 -3.62 28.02 4.92
N ARG A 180 -4.04 28.25 6.16
CA ARG A 180 -5.43 28.07 6.65
C ARG A 180 -5.89 29.33 7.41
N PRO A 181 -6.10 30.47 6.71
CA PRO A 181 -6.28 31.78 7.34
C PRO A 181 -7.62 31.89 8.07
N SER A 182 -7.65 32.55 9.21
CA SER A 182 -8.90 32.92 9.88
C SER A 182 -9.37 34.32 9.50
N ILE A 183 -10.68 34.52 9.51
CA ILE A 183 -11.34 35.80 9.22
C ILE A 183 -11.99 36.28 10.52
N SER A 184 -11.66 37.49 10.97
CA SER A 184 -12.38 38.15 12.06
C SER A 184 -13.36 39.18 11.51
N VAL A 185 -14.61 39.13 11.96
CA VAL A 185 -15.68 40.10 11.64
C VAL A 185 -15.97 40.93 12.90
N ASP A 186 -16.30 42.21 12.73
CA ASP A 186 -16.63 43.18 13.79
C ASP A 186 -15.57 43.32 14.90
N GLY A 187 -14.36 43.77 14.53
CA GLY A 187 -13.32 44.13 15.49
C GLY A 187 -12.81 42.98 16.38
N GLY A 188 -13.12 41.73 16.03
CA GLY A 188 -12.67 40.53 16.74
C GLY A 188 -13.76 39.82 17.57
N ALA A 189 -15.01 40.30 17.55
CA ALA A 189 -16.11 39.66 18.28
C ALA A 189 -16.52 38.30 17.68
N MET A 190 -16.40 38.13 16.36
CA MET A 190 -16.63 36.85 15.70
C MET A 190 -15.42 36.43 14.88
N ARG A 191 -14.99 35.17 15.04
CA ARG A 191 -13.89 34.56 14.29
C ARG A 191 -14.44 33.38 13.49
N GLY A 192 -14.32 33.45 12.18
CA GLY A 192 -14.50 32.32 11.27
C GLY A 192 -13.15 31.70 10.95
N GLU A 193 -13.03 30.40 11.15
CA GLU A 193 -11.82 29.66 10.77
C GLU A 193 -11.93 29.18 9.32
N ASP A 194 -10.80 28.86 8.70
CA ASP A 194 -10.75 28.26 7.36
C ASP A 194 -11.38 26.85 7.34
N ASP A 195 -11.94 26.44 6.19
CA ASP A 195 -12.54 25.11 6.00
C ASP A 195 -11.54 23.97 6.26
N LEU A 196 -10.25 24.14 5.94
CA LEU A 196 -9.21 23.17 6.28
C LEU A 196 -9.09 22.99 7.80
N THR A 197 -9.25 24.06 8.57
CA THR A 197 -9.21 24.00 10.03
C THR A 197 -10.39 23.21 10.59
N TYR A 198 -11.60 23.44 10.07
CA TYR A 198 -12.77 22.64 10.45
C TYR A 198 -12.59 21.16 10.09
N LYS A 199 -12.07 20.88 8.89
CA LYS A 199 -11.84 19.49 8.46
C LYS A 199 -10.78 18.79 9.30
N LEU A 200 -9.70 19.47 9.65
CA LEU A 200 -8.69 18.97 10.58
C LEU A 200 -9.29 18.65 11.96
N ALA A 201 -10.21 19.47 12.47
CA ALA A 201 -10.89 19.19 13.72
C ALA A 201 -11.78 17.92 13.65
N GLU A 202 -12.40 17.65 12.50
CA GLU A 202 -13.10 16.37 12.27
C GLU A 202 -12.14 15.18 12.27
N ILE A 203 -11.00 15.30 11.57
CA ILE A 203 -9.97 14.26 11.52
C ILE A 203 -9.47 13.93 12.93
N ILE A 204 -9.18 14.95 13.74
CA ILE A 204 -8.72 14.76 15.12
C ILE A 204 -9.78 14.02 15.95
N ARG A 205 -11.06 14.43 15.86
CA ARG A 205 -12.16 13.76 16.57
C ARG A 205 -12.29 12.30 16.15
N ALA A 206 -12.31 12.01 14.85
CA ALA A 206 -12.39 10.65 14.33
C ALA A 206 -11.20 9.79 14.79
N ASN A 207 -9.99 10.35 14.75
CA ASN A 207 -8.76 9.67 15.17
C ASN A 207 -8.74 9.34 16.67
N MET A 208 -9.20 10.26 17.52
CA MET A 208 -9.35 10.06 18.96
C MET A 208 -10.42 9.01 19.29
N SER A 209 -11.58 9.07 18.63
CA SER A 209 -12.61 8.05 18.78
C SER A 209 -12.12 6.66 18.40
N LEU A 210 -11.42 6.53 17.26
CA LEU A 210 -10.85 5.26 16.83
C LEU A 210 -9.84 4.71 17.85
N ARG A 211 -8.94 5.56 18.36
CA ARG A 211 -7.98 5.18 19.42
C ARG A 211 -8.70 4.68 20.67
N LYS A 212 -9.72 5.42 21.13
CA LYS A 212 -10.51 5.06 22.31
C LYS A 212 -11.21 3.70 22.16
N PHE A 213 -11.90 3.47 21.05
CA PHE A 213 -12.59 2.20 20.82
C PHE A 213 -11.62 1.02 20.71
N GLU A 214 -10.43 1.23 20.17
CA GLU A 214 -9.39 0.19 20.12
C GLU A 214 -8.87 -0.13 21.53
N GLU A 215 -8.60 0.88 22.36
CA GLU A 215 -8.15 0.71 23.75
C GLU A 215 -9.20 0.05 24.65
N GLU A 216 -10.49 0.34 24.41
CA GLU A 216 -11.62 -0.26 25.15
C GLU A 216 -11.95 -1.69 24.67
N GLY A 217 -11.24 -2.22 23.66
CA GLY A 217 -11.47 -3.56 23.14
C GLY A 217 -12.81 -3.71 22.40
N ALA A 218 -13.25 -2.65 21.71
CA ALA A 218 -14.49 -2.68 20.94
C ALA A 218 -14.47 -3.79 19.86
N PRO A 219 -15.64 -4.33 19.47
CA PRO A 219 -15.72 -5.35 18.43
C PRO A 219 -15.06 -4.91 17.12
N ALA A 220 -14.39 -5.84 16.43
CA ALA A 220 -13.59 -5.54 15.22
C ALA A 220 -14.39 -4.83 14.10
N HIS A 221 -15.68 -5.12 13.95
CA HIS A 221 -16.52 -4.44 12.96
C HIS A 221 -16.73 -2.95 13.28
N VAL A 222 -16.87 -2.59 14.57
CA VAL A 222 -16.99 -1.21 15.02
C VAL A 222 -15.70 -0.45 14.76
N VAL A 223 -14.55 -1.04 15.11
CA VAL A 223 -13.23 -0.44 14.82
C VAL A 223 -13.06 -0.21 13.32
N ALA A 224 -13.46 -1.16 12.47
CA ALA A 224 -13.39 -1.03 11.02
C ALA A 224 -14.30 0.07 10.45
N GLU A 225 -15.45 0.34 11.08
CA GLU A 225 -16.32 1.47 10.72
C GLU A 225 -15.64 2.82 11.02
N PHE A 226 -15.06 2.97 12.21
CA PHE A 226 -14.31 4.19 12.57
C PHE A 226 -13.02 4.36 11.75
N GLU A 227 -12.33 3.27 11.40
CA GLU A 227 -11.20 3.30 10.46
C GLU A 227 -11.65 3.80 9.08
N THR A 228 -12.81 3.33 8.60
CA THR A 228 -13.40 3.79 7.33
C THR A 228 -13.78 5.27 7.39
N LEU A 229 -14.33 5.73 8.51
CA LEU A 229 -14.67 7.13 8.72
C LEU A 229 -13.42 8.03 8.71
N LEU A 230 -12.36 7.63 9.42
CA LEU A 230 -11.08 8.34 9.42
C LEU A 230 -10.49 8.41 8.00
N GLN A 231 -10.51 7.29 7.26
CA GLN A 231 -10.08 7.24 5.86
C GLN A 231 -10.86 8.20 4.97
N TRP A 232 -12.17 8.35 5.20
CA TRP A 232 -13.01 9.28 4.44
C TRP A 232 -12.70 10.75 4.77
N HIS A 233 -12.56 11.12 6.05
CA HIS A 233 -12.20 12.50 6.43
C HIS A 233 -10.84 12.91 5.87
N ILE A 234 -9.84 12.02 5.90
CA ILE A 234 -8.51 12.31 5.35
C ILE A 234 -8.55 12.38 3.81
N ALA A 235 -9.31 11.50 3.16
CA ALA A 235 -9.44 11.54 1.70
C ALA A 235 -10.06 12.87 1.24
N THR A 236 -11.20 13.25 1.82
CA THR A 236 -11.92 14.51 1.50
C THR A 236 -11.16 15.77 1.91
N TYR A 237 -10.27 15.68 2.90
CA TYR A 237 -9.35 16.77 3.23
C TYR A 237 -8.31 17.03 2.14
N MET A 238 -7.85 15.98 1.46
CA MET A 238 -6.83 16.09 0.41
C MET A 238 -7.41 16.34 -0.97
N ASP A 239 -8.55 15.71 -1.27
CA ASP A 239 -9.21 15.72 -2.57
C ASP A 239 -10.72 15.50 -2.35
N ASN A 240 -11.48 16.59 -2.42
CA ASN A 240 -12.93 16.62 -2.18
C ASN A 240 -13.72 16.43 -3.47
#